data_AF-A0A6J8DXM9-F1
#
_entry.id   AF-A0A6J8DXM9-F1
#
_cell.length_a   1.000
_cell.length_b   1.000
_cell.length_c   1.000
_cell.angle_alpha   90.00
_cell.angle_beta   90.00
_cell.angle_gamma   90.00
#
_symmetry.space_group_name_H-M   'P 1'
#
loop_
_entity.id
_entity.type
_entity.pdbx_description
1 polymer ?
#
loop_
_entity_poly.entity_id
_entity_poly.type
_entity_poly.pdbx_seq_one_letter_code
_entity_poly.pdbx_strand_id
1 'polypeptide(L)'
;MSDNEAEETFGEEEDNAEEAGGEEGDEEVLGEEEEKLGEEEEVEEEEKVPDLALTEEHIAECLSLLCKTGDGLAHAYVRLDIHDRQLTDINILKSFIHLRYLDLSKNNLKDISCLSALTHLLTLKADYNMLTTVKLEEMPFLQVASFNDNKMKTLEGCSHPMLEHLSVNNNLISKVDTLEPAKLARLHTLELRGNKLTTTDGFNLPNLKNLFLAQNVITVIEGLDRMSSLTTLHMRGNQVKTLDGFTDGLQMLQYINLRENSVMDVKAEVPKLQCLPLLRAMVLSENPCTEEDDYRIEVLIALRKLERLDKEEYQEEERTEAEAIAEQRKEEANAENKEDVQQEEE
;
A
#
# COMPACT_ATOMS: atom_id res chain seq x y z
N MET A 1 -14.64 1.42 36.41
CA MET A 1 -15.77 2.17 35.83
C MET A 1 -15.19 3.37 35.11
N SER A 2 -14.92 3.18 33.83
CA SER A 2 -14.85 4.20 32.78
C SER A 2 -14.44 3.42 31.54
N ASP A 3 -15.45 2.84 30.92
CA ASP A 3 -15.40 2.30 29.58
C ASP A 3 -14.91 3.40 28.63
N ASN A 4 -13.94 3.08 27.80
CA ASN A 4 -13.48 3.94 26.72
C ASN A 4 -13.71 3.14 25.44
N GLU A 5 -14.95 3.23 24.94
CA GLU A 5 -15.35 2.77 23.63
C GLU A 5 -14.55 3.59 22.60
N ALA A 6 -13.58 2.94 21.96
CA ALA A 6 -12.94 3.49 20.79
C ALA A 6 -13.86 3.18 19.59
N GLU A 7 -14.59 4.19 19.13
CA GLU A 7 -15.20 4.17 17.81
C GLU A 7 -14.09 4.01 16.76
N GLU A 8 -13.97 2.82 16.18
CA GLU A 8 -13.14 2.58 14.99
C GLU A 8 -13.87 3.15 13.78
N THR A 9 -13.65 4.44 13.52
CA THR A 9 -14.03 5.08 12.27
C THR A 9 -13.14 4.53 11.16
N PHE A 10 -13.66 3.60 10.38
CA PHE A 10 -13.08 3.25 9.08
C PHE A 10 -13.10 4.49 8.20
N GLY A 11 -11.91 4.97 7.82
CA GLY A 11 -11.75 6.10 6.92
C GLY A 11 -12.46 5.82 5.59
N GLU A 12 -13.55 6.55 5.36
CA GLU A 12 -14.16 6.68 4.05
C GLU A 12 -13.25 7.59 3.21
N GLU A 13 -12.54 7.02 2.23
CA GLU A 13 -11.99 7.82 1.14
C GLU A 13 -12.90 7.69 -0.09
N GLU A 14 -13.31 8.87 -0.59
CA GLU A 14 -14.16 9.10 -1.74
C GLU A 14 -13.44 8.65 -3.03
N ASP A 15 -14.05 7.70 -3.75
CA ASP A 15 -13.68 7.32 -5.11
C ASP A 15 -14.08 8.46 -6.07
N ASN A 16 -13.10 9.24 -6.53
CA ASN A 16 -13.31 10.21 -7.61
C ASN A 16 -13.20 9.48 -8.96
N ALA A 17 -14.34 9.26 -9.62
CA ALA A 17 -14.44 8.70 -10.96
C ALA A 17 -14.53 9.83 -12.00
N GLU A 18 -13.59 9.89 -12.95
CA GLU A 18 -13.75 10.67 -14.16
C GLU A 18 -14.20 9.77 -15.31
N GLU A 19 -15.41 10.03 -15.80
CA GLU A 19 -15.97 9.52 -17.05
C GLU A 19 -15.26 10.15 -18.26
N ALA A 20 -14.94 9.33 -19.26
CA ALA A 20 -14.81 9.78 -20.64
C ALA A 20 -15.50 8.76 -21.56
N GLY A 21 -16.62 9.16 -22.14
CA GLY A 21 -17.32 8.44 -23.20
C GLY A 21 -16.69 8.66 -24.58
N GLY A 22 -16.93 7.71 -25.48
CA GLY A 22 -16.56 7.79 -26.89
C GLY A 22 -17.05 6.55 -27.66
N GLU A 23 -17.88 6.79 -28.68
CA GLU A 23 -18.78 5.85 -29.36
C GLU A 23 -18.14 4.80 -30.30
N GLU A 24 -18.97 3.77 -30.54
CA GLU A 24 -19.06 2.69 -31.56
C GLU A 24 -18.29 2.80 -32.90
N GLY A 25 -17.94 1.63 -33.45
CA GLY A 25 -17.74 1.45 -34.90
C GLY A 25 -17.06 0.13 -35.34
N ASP A 26 -17.87 -0.89 -35.59
CA ASP A 26 -17.82 -1.99 -36.58
C ASP A 26 -16.56 -2.87 -36.85
N GLU A 27 -16.89 -4.15 -37.01
CA GLU A 27 -16.09 -5.32 -37.38
C GLU A 27 -15.40 -5.21 -38.76
N GLU A 28 -14.19 -5.76 -38.89
CA GLU A 28 -13.83 -6.62 -40.02
C GLU A 28 -12.63 -7.53 -39.68
N VAL A 29 -12.82 -8.83 -39.89
CA VAL A 29 -11.83 -9.91 -39.76
C VAL A 29 -10.92 -9.92 -40.99
N LEU A 30 -9.60 -10.15 -40.82
CA LEU A 30 -8.76 -11.09 -41.60
C LEU A 30 -7.26 -10.86 -41.37
N GLY A 31 -6.51 -11.95 -41.15
CA GLY A 31 -5.09 -12.05 -41.52
C GLY A 31 -4.13 -12.41 -40.38
N GLU A 32 -3.75 -13.68 -40.31
CA GLU A 32 -2.60 -14.17 -39.52
C GLU A 32 -1.29 -13.68 -40.16
N GLU A 33 -0.51 -12.85 -39.45
CA GLU A 33 0.93 -12.69 -39.70
C GLU A 33 1.68 -12.64 -38.35
N GLU A 34 2.56 -13.62 -38.14
CA GLU A 34 3.51 -13.67 -37.04
C GLU A 34 4.54 -12.55 -37.18
N GLU A 35 4.33 -11.40 -36.53
CA GLU A 35 5.37 -10.39 -36.34
C GLU A 35 6.04 -10.56 -34.97
N LYS A 36 7.34 -10.84 -35.01
CA LYS A 36 8.24 -10.77 -33.86
C LYS A 36 8.30 -9.33 -33.36
N LEU A 37 7.61 -9.05 -32.27
CA LEU A 37 7.77 -7.82 -31.50
C LEU A 37 9.18 -7.77 -30.92
N GLY A 38 10.02 -6.93 -31.53
CA GLY A 38 11.22 -6.42 -30.89
C GLY A 38 10.81 -5.45 -29.79
N GLU A 39 11.47 -5.53 -28.64
CA GLU A 39 11.39 -4.53 -27.59
C GLU A 39 11.93 -3.21 -28.14
N GLU A 40 11.05 -2.36 -28.68
CA GLU A 40 11.36 -0.95 -28.93
C GLU A 40 11.30 -0.26 -27.56
N GLU A 41 12.47 -0.11 -26.93
CA GLU A 41 12.65 0.88 -25.88
C GLU A 41 12.35 2.26 -26.49
N GLU A 42 11.15 2.79 -26.24
CA GLU A 42 10.85 4.20 -26.48
C GLU A 42 11.84 5.03 -25.67
N VAL A 43 12.86 5.55 -26.34
CA VAL A 43 13.77 6.54 -25.78
C VAL A 43 12.97 7.83 -25.72
N GLU A 44 12.29 8.08 -24.60
CA GLU A 44 11.75 9.40 -24.29
C GLU A 44 12.91 10.41 -24.41
N GLU A 45 12.83 11.31 -25.39
CA GLU A 45 13.74 12.44 -25.48
C GLU A 45 13.56 13.27 -24.20
N GLU A 46 14.44 13.08 -23.20
CA GLU A 46 14.42 13.90 -21.99
C GLU A 46 14.56 15.37 -22.39
N GLU A 47 13.47 16.14 -22.34
CA GLU A 47 13.51 17.60 -22.39
C GLU A 47 14.55 18.06 -21.36
N LYS A 48 15.56 18.80 -21.82
CA LYS A 48 16.59 19.35 -20.94
C LYS A 48 15.95 20.36 -20.01
N VAL A 49 15.59 19.91 -18.82
CA VAL A 49 15.11 20.76 -17.73
C VAL A 49 16.18 21.83 -17.43
N PRO A 50 15.82 23.12 -17.40
CA PRO A 50 16.75 24.18 -17.03
C PRO A 50 17.31 23.95 -15.63
N ASP A 51 18.63 24.10 -15.47
CA ASP A 51 19.27 23.98 -14.16
C ASP A 51 18.99 25.22 -13.33
N LEU A 52 18.15 25.07 -12.29
CA LEU A 52 17.75 26.13 -11.38
C LEU A 52 18.12 25.75 -9.95
N ALA A 53 19.20 26.37 -9.47
CA ALA A 53 19.66 26.20 -8.10
C ALA A 53 18.87 27.07 -7.13
N LEU A 54 18.60 26.51 -5.95
CA LEU A 54 17.99 27.23 -4.84
C LEU A 54 18.95 28.32 -4.30
N THR A 55 18.43 29.53 -4.14
CA THR A 55 19.19 30.70 -3.65
C THR A 55 18.78 31.07 -2.23
N GLU A 56 19.63 31.83 -1.54
CA GLU A 56 19.30 32.35 -0.20
C GLU A 56 18.07 33.25 -0.19
N GLU A 57 17.83 33.99 -1.28
CA GLU A 57 16.66 34.87 -1.43
C GLU A 57 15.36 34.05 -1.44
N HIS A 58 15.30 32.97 -2.23
CA HIS A 58 14.17 32.05 -2.25
C HIS A 58 13.91 31.43 -0.87
N ILE A 59 14.97 31.06 -0.16
CA ILE A 59 14.85 30.49 1.19
C ILE A 59 14.30 31.53 2.16
N ALA A 60 14.81 32.76 2.14
CA ALA A 60 14.39 33.83 3.05
C ALA A 60 12.89 34.15 2.92
N GLU A 61 12.33 34.06 1.71
CA GLU A 61 10.89 34.26 1.46
C GLU A 61 10.01 33.12 1.96
N CYS A 62 10.55 31.89 1.98
CA CYS A 62 9.82 30.67 2.28
C CYS A 62 10.02 30.15 3.71
N LEU A 63 10.99 30.68 4.45
CA LEU A 63 11.23 30.31 5.84
C LEU A 63 10.10 30.79 6.74
N SER A 64 9.63 29.89 7.59
CA SER A 64 8.56 30.17 8.54
C SER A 64 8.76 29.39 9.85
N LEU A 65 7.87 29.67 10.81
CA LEU A 65 7.85 29.07 12.14
C LEU A 65 9.15 29.33 12.95
N LEU A 66 9.18 30.47 13.65
CA LEU A 66 10.30 30.83 14.52
C LEU A 66 10.23 30.05 15.84
N CYS A 67 11.26 29.26 16.11
CA CYS A 67 11.37 28.42 17.32
C CYS A 67 12.69 28.68 18.03
N LYS A 68 12.77 28.35 19.32
CA LYS A 68 14.05 28.32 20.04
C LYS A 68 14.91 27.15 19.55
N THR A 69 16.21 27.39 19.42
CA THR A 69 17.22 26.36 19.16
C THR A 69 17.31 25.36 20.32
N GLY A 70 17.91 24.19 20.10
CA GLY A 70 17.96 23.11 21.09
C GLY A 70 18.67 23.46 22.41
N ASP A 71 19.57 24.43 22.38
CA ASP A 71 20.23 25.00 23.57
C ASP A 71 19.39 26.08 24.28
N GLY A 72 18.29 26.52 23.67
CA GLY A 72 17.43 27.58 24.17
C GLY A 72 18.01 29.00 24.08
N LEU A 73 19.19 29.17 23.47
CA LEU A 73 19.94 30.43 23.47
C LEU A 73 19.67 31.31 22.25
N ALA A 74 19.17 30.72 21.16
CA ALA A 74 18.86 31.43 19.92
C ALA A 74 17.45 31.06 19.41
N HIS A 75 17.04 31.75 18.35
CA HIS A 75 15.85 31.39 17.58
C HIS A 75 16.26 31.06 16.14
N ALA A 76 15.57 30.09 15.54
CA ALA A 76 15.73 29.72 14.14
C ALA A 76 14.35 29.48 13.52
N TYR A 77 14.22 29.78 12.24
CA TYR A 77 13.09 29.31 11.44
C TYR A 77 13.26 27.82 11.19
N VAL A 78 12.21 27.03 11.44
CA VAL A 78 12.30 25.56 11.39
C VAL A 78 11.41 24.94 10.31
N ARG A 79 10.62 25.73 9.59
CA ARG A 79 9.82 25.28 8.46
C ARG A 79 10.29 25.98 7.19
N LEU A 80 10.43 25.20 6.13
CA LEU A 80 10.74 25.69 4.80
C LEU A 80 9.81 25.00 3.80
N ASP A 81 9.06 25.81 3.06
CA ASP A 81 8.13 25.34 2.03
C ASP A 81 8.54 25.96 0.69
N ILE A 82 9.08 25.12 -0.20
CA ILE A 82 9.57 25.51 -1.51
C ILE A 82 8.92 24.60 -2.56
N HIS A 83 7.59 24.57 -2.56
CA HIS A 83 6.84 23.88 -3.59
C HIS A 83 6.86 24.63 -4.93
N ASP A 84 6.79 23.87 -6.03
CA ASP A 84 6.50 24.39 -7.38
C ASP A 84 7.44 25.51 -7.86
N ARG A 85 8.74 25.21 -7.89
CA ARG A 85 9.77 26.18 -8.32
C ARG A 85 10.72 25.65 -9.39
N GLN A 86 10.44 24.48 -9.98
CA GLN A 86 11.27 23.86 -11.03
C GLN A 86 12.74 23.66 -10.62
N LEU A 87 13.03 23.54 -9.32
CA LEU A 87 14.40 23.47 -8.79
C LEU A 87 15.07 22.14 -9.16
N THR A 88 16.36 22.21 -9.45
CA THR A 88 17.21 21.05 -9.76
C THR A 88 18.30 20.84 -8.71
N ASP A 89 18.76 21.91 -8.04
CA ASP A 89 19.80 21.87 -7.01
C ASP A 89 19.36 22.55 -5.71
N ILE A 90 19.49 21.83 -4.60
CA ILE A 90 19.14 22.25 -3.24
C ILE A 90 20.31 22.13 -2.26
N ASN A 91 21.55 21.97 -2.76
CA ASN A 91 22.74 21.75 -1.94
C ASN A 91 22.96 22.79 -0.84
N ILE A 92 22.45 24.01 -1.02
CA ILE A 92 22.51 25.08 -0.03
C ILE A 92 21.78 24.72 1.29
N LEU A 93 20.80 23.81 1.25
CA LEU A 93 20.00 23.40 2.41
C LEU A 93 20.82 22.70 3.49
N LYS A 94 21.99 22.12 3.14
CA LYS A 94 22.90 21.47 4.10
C LYS A 94 23.35 22.40 5.24
N SER A 95 23.29 23.71 5.03
CA SER A 95 23.67 24.73 6.04
C SER A 95 22.51 25.12 6.97
N PHE A 96 21.27 24.72 6.66
CA PHE A 96 20.06 25.07 7.43
C PHE A 96 19.71 23.96 8.43
N ILE A 97 20.67 23.63 9.30
CA ILE A 97 20.64 22.47 10.23
C ILE A 97 19.49 22.47 11.24
N HIS A 98 18.78 23.59 11.39
CA HIS A 98 17.67 23.74 12.33
C HIS A 98 16.30 23.46 11.71
N LEU A 99 16.21 23.19 10.40
CA LEU A 99 14.95 22.82 9.77
C LEU A 99 14.41 21.51 10.35
N ARG A 100 13.09 21.48 10.51
CA ARG A 100 12.32 20.36 11.04
C ARG A 100 11.22 19.94 10.08
N TYR A 101 10.65 20.89 9.34
CA TYR A 101 9.59 20.64 8.36
C TYR A 101 10.05 21.18 7.02
N LEU A 102 10.19 20.29 6.05
CA LEU A 102 10.68 20.64 4.72
C LEU A 102 9.72 20.09 3.66
N ASP A 103 9.21 20.99 2.83
CA ASP A 103 8.44 20.67 1.63
C ASP A 103 9.20 21.14 0.39
N LEU A 104 9.55 20.19 -0.47
CA LEU A 104 10.26 20.34 -1.73
C LEU A 104 9.44 19.81 -2.91
N SER A 105 8.14 19.58 -2.70
CA SER A 105 7.31 18.93 -3.69
C SER A 105 7.15 19.77 -4.97
N LYS A 106 6.88 19.13 -6.11
CA LYS A 106 6.72 19.79 -7.42
C LYS A 106 7.98 20.54 -7.86
N ASN A 107 9.11 19.88 -7.83
CA ASN A 107 10.37 20.40 -8.39
C ASN A 107 10.95 19.37 -9.37
N ASN A 108 12.16 19.62 -9.85
CA ASN A 108 12.84 18.74 -10.81
C ASN A 108 14.06 18.06 -10.16
N LEU A 109 13.97 17.75 -8.86
CA LEU A 109 15.09 17.23 -8.10
C LEU A 109 15.38 15.78 -8.49
N LYS A 110 16.64 15.50 -8.82
CA LYS A 110 17.16 14.15 -9.06
C LYS A 110 17.95 13.60 -7.86
N ASP A 111 18.42 14.49 -6.99
CA ASP A 111 19.22 14.16 -5.82
C ASP A 111 18.81 15.03 -4.61
N ILE A 112 18.58 14.37 -3.47
CA ILE A 112 18.27 15.01 -2.20
C ILE A 112 19.24 14.57 -1.09
N SER A 113 20.33 13.89 -1.42
CA SER A 113 21.31 13.36 -0.46
C SER A 113 21.93 14.45 0.43
N CYS A 114 21.99 15.70 -0.04
CA CYS A 114 22.43 16.83 0.79
C CYS A 114 21.57 17.02 2.05
N LEU A 115 20.35 16.49 2.06
CA LEU A 115 19.44 16.59 3.21
C LEU A 115 19.87 15.74 4.40
N SER A 116 20.80 14.79 4.23
CA SER A 116 21.37 14.01 5.33
C SER A 116 22.08 14.87 6.38
N ALA A 117 22.47 16.10 6.04
CA ALA A 117 23.02 17.05 7.02
C ALA A 117 21.97 17.61 8.01
N LEU A 118 20.67 17.52 7.68
CA LEU A 118 19.59 18.09 8.48
C LEU A 118 19.08 17.09 9.51
N THR A 119 19.93 16.73 10.46
CA THR A 119 19.68 15.65 11.42
C THR A 119 18.46 15.84 12.33
N HIS A 120 17.90 17.06 12.41
CA HIS A 120 16.70 17.38 13.21
C HIS A 120 15.39 17.39 12.41
N LEU A 121 15.41 16.93 11.16
CA LEU A 121 14.22 16.87 10.33
C LEU A 121 13.18 15.91 10.92
N LEU A 122 11.92 16.37 10.99
CA LEU A 122 10.77 15.61 11.46
C LEU A 122 9.85 15.22 10.30
N THR A 123 9.70 16.11 9.32
CA THR A 123 8.88 15.91 8.13
C THR A 123 9.65 16.30 6.88
N LEU A 124 9.64 15.41 5.89
CA LEU A 124 10.18 15.64 4.56
C LEU A 124 9.14 15.28 3.52
N LYS A 125 8.79 16.23 2.66
CA LYS A 125 8.01 15.99 1.45
C LYS A 125 8.84 16.37 0.23
N ALA A 126 8.93 15.46 -0.73
CA ALA A 126 9.59 15.68 -2.01
C ALA A 126 8.81 14.97 -3.13
N ASP A 127 7.48 15.11 -3.08
CA ASP A 127 6.56 14.54 -4.07
C ASP A 127 6.72 15.25 -5.41
N TYR A 128 6.32 14.63 -6.53
CA TYR A 128 6.40 15.24 -7.86
C TYR A 128 7.80 15.78 -8.16
N ASN A 129 8.79 14.89 -8.12
CA ASN A 129 10.18 15.17 -8.46
C ASN A 129 10.69 14.09 -9.42
N MET A 130 11.99 14.08 -9.69
CA MET A 130 12.64 13.14 -10.63
C MET A 130 13.59 12.17 -9.91
N LEU A 131 13.29 11.85 -8.64
CA LEU A 131 14.13 10.99 -7.81
C LEU A 131 14.09 9.56 -8.33
N THR A 132 15.27 8.96 -8.51
CA THR A 132 15.41 7.53 -8.85
C THR A 132 15.71 6.67 -7.61
N THR A 133 16.13 7.32 -6.53
CA THR A 133 16.46 6.76 -5.23
C THR A 133 16.57 7.92 -4.23
N VAL A 134 16.36 7.65 -2.94
CA VAL A 134 16.37 8.68 -1.88
C VAL A 134 17.78 8.92 -1.36
N LYS A 135 18.59 7.85 -1.18
CA LYS A 135 20.01 7.93 -0.75
C LYS A 135 20.25 8.80 0.50
N LEU A 136 19.28 8.90 1.39
CA LEU A 136 19.47 9.57 2.67
C LEU A 136 20.18 8.63 3.64
N GLU A 137 21.21 9.16 4.31
CA GLU A 137 21.74 8.55 5.53
C GLU A 137 20.67 8.53 6.64
N GLU A 138 20.98 7.83 7.74
CA GLU A 138 20.04 7.68 8.85
C GLU A 138 19.62 9.03 9.46
N MET A 139 18.33 9.37 9.36
CA MET A 139 17.73 10.58 9.92
C MET A 139 17.09 10.25 11.29
N PRO A 140 17.71 10.63 12.42
CA PRO A 140 17.36 10.08 13.73
C PRO A 140 15.99 10.53 14.26
N PHE A 141 15.43 11.62 13.73
CA PHE A 141 14.16 12.18 14.18
C PHE A 141 13.08 12.23 13.08
N LEU A 142 13.36 11.73 11.87
CA LEU A 142 12.40 11.79 10.77
C LEU A 142 11.21 10.89 11.09
N GLN A 143 10.00 11.46 11.09
CA GLN A 143 8.75 10.79 11.46
C GLN A 143 7.84 10.59 10.25
N VAL A 144 7.83 11.55 9.32
CA VAL A 144 6.99 11.52 8.12
C VAL A 144 7.84 11.80 6.90
N ALA A 145 7.82 10.90 5.93
CA ALA A 145 8.50 11.06 4.66
C ALA A 145 7.54 10.75 3.49
N SER A 146 7.55 11.61 2.48
CA SER A 146 6.74 11.46 1.27
C SER A 146 7.59 11.71 0.02
N PHE A 147 7.58 10.73 -0.89
CA PHE A 147 8.32 10.75 -2.16
C PHE A 147 7.41 10.28 -3.31
N ASN A 148 6.15 10.68 -3.27
CA ASN A 148 5.14 10.27 -4.25
C ASN A 148 5.46 10.85 -5.64
N ASP A 149 4.99 10.19 -6.69
CA ASP A 149 5.09 10.69 -8.06
C ASP A 149 6.54 11.03 -8.43
N ASN A 150 7.42 10.04 -8.27
CA ASN A 150 8.84 10.10 -8.60
C ASN A 150 9.20 8.94 -9.55
N LYS A 151 10.49 8.71 -9.80
CA LYS A 151 10.99 7.62 -10.66
C LYS A 151 11.75 6.56 -9.85
N MET A 152 11.40 6.38 -8.57
CA MET A 152 12.15 5.51 -7.67
C MET A 152 12.01 4.04 -8.07
N LYS A 153 13.12 3.32 -8.14
CA LYS A 153 13.14 1.88 -8.41
C LYS A 153 13.41 1.03 -7.17
N THR A 154 13.95 1.65 -6.12
CA THR A 154 14.31 1.01 -4.85
C THR A 154 13.89 1.89 -3.68
N LEU A 155 13.85 1.30 -2.48
CA LEU A 155 13.57 2.00 -1.22
C LEU A 155 14.86 2.35 -0.45
N GLU A 156 15.99 2.40 -1.17
CA GLU A 156 17.30 2.69 -0.58
C GLU A 156 17.30 4.10 0.03
N GLY A 157 17.73 4.18 1.29
CA GLY A 157 17.75 5.45 2.04
C GLY A 157 16.40 5.87 2.62
N CYS A 158 15.37 5.02 2.62
CA CYS A 158 14.07 5.31 3.24
C CYS A 158 13.94 4.76 4.68
N SER A 159 14.96 4.07 5.20
CA SER A 159 14.89 3.39 6.50
C SER A 159 15.41 4.29 7.63
N HIS A 160 14.51 4.75 8.51
CA HIS A 160 14.86 5.68 9.61
C HIS A 160 14.18 5.33 10.95
N PRO A 161 14.92 5.41 12.08
CA PRO A 161 14.53 4.83 13.37
C PRO A 161 13.20 5.34 13.94
N MET A 162 12.90 6.62 13.71
CA MET A 162 11.69 7.29 14.21
C MET A 162 10.58 7.43 13.16
N LEU A 163 10.75 6.84 11.97
CA LEU A 163 9.78 6.98 10.88
C LEU A 163 8.49 6.28 11.26
N GLU A 164 7.37 7.01 11.17
CA GLU A 164 6.03 6.53 11.52
C GLU A 164 5.16 6.34 10.28
N HIS A 165 5.39 7.17 9.25
CA HIS A 165 4.66 7.15 7.99
C HIS A 165 5.62 7.36 6.80
N LEU A 166 5.54 6.46 5.82
CA LEU A 166 6.28 6.53 4.56
C LEU A 166 5.31 6.39 3.38
N SER A 167 5.28 7.38 2.51
CA SER A 167 4.51 7.36 1.26
C SER A 167 5.46 7.45 0.06
N VAL A 168 5.36 6.47 -0.83
CA VAL A 168 6.18 6.30 -2.05
C VAL A 168 5.30 5.83 -3.22
N ASN A 169 4.07 6.34 -3.25
CA ASN A 169 3.07 6.07 -4.28
C ASN A 169 3.55 6.54 -5.66
N ASN A 170 3.03 5.93 -6.73
CA ASN A 170 3.28 6.31 -8.11
C ASN A 170 4.79 6.40 -8.43
N ASN A 171 5.49 5.30 -8.20
CA ASN A 171 6.92 5.14 -8.48
C ASN A 171 7.13 3.89 -9.36
N LEU A 172 8.37 3.47 -9.54
CA LEU A 172 8.76 2.34 -10.39
C LEU A 172 9.34 1.17 -9.57
N ILE A 173 8.92 1.05 -8.30
CA ILE A 173 9.45 0.03 -7.38
C ILE A 173 8.87 -1.33 -7.76
N SER A 174 9.75 -2.30 -8.03
CA SER A 174 9.33 -3.66 -8.40
C SER A 174 9.58 -4.70 -7.30
N LYS A 175 10.43 -4.39 -6.32
CA LYS A 175 10.77 -5.26 -5.18
C LYS A 175 11.09 -4.46 -3.92
N VAL A 176 10.93 -5.09 -2.76
CA VAL A 176 11.20 -4.52 -1.43
C VAL A 176 12.37 -5.24 -0.78
N ASP A 177 13.58 -5.05 -1.30
CA ASP A 177 14.80 -5.71 -0.83
C ASP A 177 15.79 -4.78 -0.11
N THR A 178 15.60 -3.46 -0.24
CA THR A 178 16.48 -2.45 0.38
C THR A 178 15.95 -1.88 1.70
N LEU A 179 14.77 -2.28 2.16
CA LEU A 179 14.28 -1.86 3.48
C LEU A 179 15.08 -2.54 4.58
N GLU A 180 15.36 -1.80 5.65
CA GLU A 180 16.04 -2.31 6.84
C GLU A 180 15.07 -2.35 8.03
N PRO A 181 14.36 -3.47 8.27
CA PRO A 181 13.37 -3.58 9.35
C PRO A 181 13.86 -3.16 10.73
N ALA A 182 15.13 -3.42 11.04
CA ALA A 182 15.75 -3.06 12.32
C ALA A 182 15.73 -1.54 12.57
N LYS A 183 15.68 -0.74 11.50
CA LYS A 183 15.60 0.73 11.55
C LYS A 183 14.17 1.25 11.41
N LEU A 184 13.15 0.40 11.26
CA LEU A 184 11.76 0.82 11.04
C LEU A 184 10.85 0.42 12.19
N ALA A 185 11.38 0.45 13.41
CA ALA A 185 10.68 -0.01 14.61
C ALA A 185 9.40 0.80 14.91
N ARG A 186 9.29 2.04 14.42
CA ARG A 186 8.13 2.91 14.63
C ARG A 186 7.25 3.07 13.39
N LEU A 187 7.55 2.39 12.29
CA LEU A 187 6.78 2.56 11.05
C LEU A 187 5.43 1.87 11.21
N HIS A 188 4.34 2.63 11.14
CA HIS A 188 2.98 2.11 11.29
C HIS A 188 2.20 2.15 9.96
N THR A 189 2.57 3.05 9.04
CA THR A 189 1.90 3.18 7.73
C THR A 189 2.93 3.22 6.62
N LEU A 190 2.72 2.36 5.62
CA LEU A 190 3.52 2.30 4.40
C LEU A 190 2.59 2.31 3.18
N GLU A 191 2.80 3.28 2.30
CA GLU A 191 2.03 3.44 1.07
C GLU A 191 2.91 3.27 -0.16
N LEU A 192 2.53 2.32 -1.01
CA LEU A 192 3.23 1.88 -2.23
C LEU A 192 2.25 1.74 -3.39
N ARG A 193 1.15 2.50 -3.40
CA ARG A 193 0.17 2.50 -4.47
C ARG A 193 0.83 2.86 -5.82
N GLY A 194 0.38 2.29 -6.93
CA GLY A 194 0.83 2.73 -8.26
C GLY A 194 2.30 2.39 -8.55
N ASN A 195 2.81 1.29 -8.00
CA ASN A 195 4.17 0.80 -8.25
C ASN A 195 4.15 -0.42 -9.19
N LYS A 196 5.27 -1.16 -9.27
CA LYS A 196 5.45 -2.32 -10.15
C LYS A 196 5.72 -3.61 -9.36
N LEU A 197 5.25 -3.69 -8.11
CA LEU A 197 5.45 -4.85 -7.25
C LEU A 197 4.74 -6.08 -7.84
N THR A 198 5.44 -7.22 -7.88
CA THR A 198 4.89 -8.50 -8.37
C THR A 198 4.52 -9.47 -7.23
N THR A 199 5.00 -9.20 -6.02
CA THR A 199 4.81 -10.03 -4.83
C THR A 199 4.72 -9.15 -3.57
N THR A 200 4.18 -9.70 -2.48
CA THR A 200 4.19 -9.07 -1.15
C THR A 200 5.43 -9.42 -0.32
N ASP A 201 6.45 -10.07 -0.89
CA ASP A 201 7.69 -10.36 -0.18
C ASP A 201 8.47 -9.10 0.23
N GLY A 202 9.28 -9.20 1.29
CA GLY A 202 10.24 -8.17 1.70
C GLY A 202 9.74 -7.16 2.74
N PHE A 203 8.42 -7.13 3.02
CA PHE A 203 7.82 -6.19 3.97
C PHE A 203 8.09 -6.46 5.44
N ASN A 204 8.91 -7.44 5.84
CA ASN A 204 9.19 -7.91 7.23
C ASN A 204 9.20 -6.81 8.34
N LEU A 205 8.04 -6.26 8.71
CA LEU A 205 7.85 -5.05 9.51
C LEU A 205 6.79 -5.37 10.58
N PRO A 206 7.20 -5.89 11.75
CA PRO A 206 6.28 -6.45 12.73
C PRO A 206 5.37 -5.41 13.41
N ASN A 207 5.73 -4.12 13.35
CA ASN A 207 4.95 -3.02 13.93
C ASN A 207 4.08 -2.27 12.92
N LEU A 208 4.14 -2.65 11.63
CA LEU A 208 3.33 -2.02 10.59
C LEU A 208 1.85 -2.34 10.83
N LYS A 209 0.99 -1.33 10.74
CA LYS A 209 -0.47 -1.44 10.93
C LYS A 209 -1.22 -1.33 9.62
N ASN A 210 -0.79 -0.41 8.75
CA ASN A 210 -1.44 -0.14 7.48
C ASN A 210 -0.45 -0.34 6.34
N LEU A 211 -0.81 -1.20 5.39
CA LEU A 211 -0.05 -1.44 4.17
C LEU A 211 -0.95 -1.23 2.94
N PHE A 212 -0.57 -0.25 2.11
CA PHE A 212 -1.31 0.10 0.89
C PHE A 212 -0.49 -0.27 -0.35
N LEU A 213 -0.96 -1.27 -1.10
CA LEU A 213 -0.35 -1.86 -2.29
C LEU A 213 -1.26 -1.76 -3.52
N ALA A 214 -2.23 -0.85 -3.51
CA ALA A 214 -3.18 -0.72 -4.61
C ALA A 214 -2.48 -0.41 -5.94
N GLN A 215 -3.06 -0.82 -7.07
CA GLN A 215 -2.55 -0.50 -8.41
C GLN A 215 -1.07 -0.92 -8.59
N ASN A 216 -0.78 -2.17 -8.26
CA ASN A 216 0.49 -2.83 -8.54
C ASN A 216 0.24 -3.98 -9.53
N VAL A 217 1.22 -4.88 -9.72
CA VAL A 217 1.09 -6.07 -10.57
C VAL A 217 1.30 -7.34 -9.74
N ILE A 218 0.83 -7.33 -8.49
CA ILE A 218 1.04 -8.43 -7.54
C ILE A 218 0.24 -9.65 -8.00
N THR A 219 0.94 -10.76 -8.21
CA THR A 219 0.34 -12.06 -8.57
C THR A 219 0.40 -13.08 -7.45
N VAL A 220 1.34 -12.90 -6.50
CA VAL A 220 1.63 -13.84 -5.41
C VAL A 220 1.65 -13.10 -4.09
N ILE A 221 0.98 -13.67 -3.09
CA ILE A 221 1.04 -13.22 -1.70
C ILE A 221 2.02 -14.15 -0.96
N GLU A 222 3.09 -13.58 -0.41
CA GLU A 222 4.08 -14.28 0.39
C GLU A 222 4.79 -13.29 1.36
N GLY A 223 5.55 -13.80 2.33
CA GLY A 223 6.36 -12.98 3.23
C GLY A 223 5.59 -12.13 4.26
N LEU A 224 4.28 -12.37 4.42
CA LEU A 224 3.43 -11.66 5.38
C LEU A 224 3.47 -12.25 6.81
N ASP A 225 4.15 -13.39 7.02
CA ASP A 225 4.16 -14.16 8.28
C ASP A 225 4.66 -13.39 9.50
N ARG A 226 5.43 -12.32 9.29
CA ARG A 226 6.05 -11.51 10.36
C ARG A 226 5.30 -10.22 10.67
N MET A 227 4.20 -9.94 9.97
CA MET A 227 3.46 -8.68 10.08
C MET A 227 2.36 -8.77 11.15
N SER A 228 2.74 -9.11 12.38
CA SER A 228 1.78 -9.45 13.45
C SER A 228 0.91 -8.27 13.93
N SER A 229 1.33 -7.03 13.69
CA SER A 229 0.55 -5.83 14.04
C SER A 229 -0.31 -5.30 12.89
N LEU A 230 -0.27 -5.92 11.71
CA LEU A 230 -0.98 -5.43 10.53
C LEU A 230 -2.49 -5.53 10.76
N THR A 231 -3.19 -4.41 10.66
CA THR A 231 -4.65 -4.31 10.81
C THR A 231 -5.36 -4.12 9.47
N THR A 232 -4.70 -3.44 8.54
CA THR A 232 -5.26 -3.01 7.26
C THR A 232 -4.31 -3.40 6.12
N LEU A 233 -4.80 -4.22 5.20
CA LEU A 233 -4.09 -4.58 3.97
C LEU A 233 -4.93 -4.19 2.76
N HIS A 234 -4.42 -3.27 1.94
CA HIS A 234 -5.13 -2.78 0.76
C HIS A 234 -4.39 -3.17 -0.52
N MET A 235 -4.98 -4.03 -1.34
CA MET A 235 -4.36 -4.57 -2.57
C MET A 235 -5.29 -4.47 -3.78
N ARG A 236 -6.18 -3.46 -3.81
CA ARG A 236 -7.04 -3.17 -4.97
C ARG A 236 -6.24 -3.07 -6.28
N GLY A 237 -6.75 -3.56 -7.40
CA GLY A 237 -6.13 -3.32 -8.71
C GLY A 237 -4.79 -4.03 -8.82
N ASN A 238 -4.79 -5.34 -8.56
CA ASN A 238 -3.64 -6.23 -8.69
C ASN A 238 -4.05 -7.46 -9.54
N GLN A 239 -3.21 -8.49 -9.60
CA GLN A 239 -3.43 -9.68 -10.41
C GLN A 239 -3.45 -10.95 -9.55
N VAL A 240 -3.92 -10.82 -8.29
CA VAL A 240 -3.99 -11.94 -7.35
C VAL A 240 -5.06 -12.92 -7.80
N LYS A 241 -4.65 -14.18 -7.99
CA LYS A 241 -5.56 -15.28 -8.37
C LYS A 241 -5.89 -16.20 -7.22
N THR A 242 -4.92 -16.42 -6.32
CA THR A 242 -5.09 -17.28 -5.16
C THR A 242 -4.81 -16.51 -3.88
N LEU A 243 -5.50 -16.90 -2.80
CA LEU A 243 -5.34 -16.36 -1.46
C LEU A 243 -4.40 -17.23 -0.61
N ASP A 244 -3.48 -17.94 -1.28
CA ASP A 244 -2.36 -18.59 -0.61
C ASP A 244 -1.42 -17.53 -0.02
N GLY A 245 -0.69 -17.87 1.04
CA GLY A 245 0.29 -16.95 1.65
C GLY A 245 -0.25 -16.07 2.77
N PHE A 246 -1.57 -15.98 2.96
CA PHE A 246 -2.13 -15.59 4.25
C PHE A 246 -1.80 -16.66 5.29
N THR A 247 -1.33 -16.23 6.45
CA THR A 247 -0.91 -17.12 7.54
C THR A 247 -1.52 -16.68 8.87
N ASP A 248 -1.48 -17.57 9.84
CA ASP A 248 -1.83 -17.25 11.23
C ASP A 248 -0.85 -16.25 11.87
N GLY A 249 0.24 -15.84 11.22
CA GLY A 249 1.08 -14.73 11.70
C GLY A 249 0.35 -13.38 11.75
N LEU A 250 -0.69 -13.20 10.93
CA LEU A 250 -1.48 -11.97 10.77
C LEU A 250 -2.58 -11.85 11.83
N GLN A 251 -2.18 -11.91 13.10
CA GLN A 251 -3.08 -11.99 14.26
C GLN A 251 -3.99 -10.77 14.44
N MET A 252 -3.55 -9.61 13.95
CA MET A 252 -4.28 -8.34 14.10
C MET A 252 -5.02 -7.89 12.85
N LEU A 253 -4.99 -8.68 11.76
CA LEU A 253 -5.56 -8.26 10.48
C LEU A 253 -7.08 -8.25 10.55
N GLN A 254 -7.67 -7.08 10.28
CA GLN A 254 -9.11 -6.83 10.42
C GLN A 254 -9.77 -6.47 9.09
N TYR A 255 -9.04 -5.84 8.18
CA TYR A 255 -9.53 -5.37 6.90
C TYR A 255 -8.62 -5.80 5.75
N ILE A 256 -9.22 -6.40 4.73
CA ILE A 256 -8.56 -6.76 3.47
C ILE A 256 -9.34 -6.17 2.29
N ASN A 257 -8.66 -5.37 1.46
CA ASN A 257 -9.20 -4.96 0.17
C ASN A 257 -8.51 -5.70 -0.97
N LEU A 258 -9.25 -6.57 -1.64
CA LEU A 258 -8.85 -7.36 -2.81
C LEU A 258 -9.69 -6.98 -4.04
N ARG A 259 -10.39 -5.83 -4.04
CA ARG A 259 -11.16 -5.34 -5.19
C ARG A 259 -10.32 -5.36 -6.46
N GLU A 260 -10.93 -5.61 -7.61
CA GLU A 260 -10.24 -5.49 -8.91
C GLU A 260 -8.98 -6.38 -8.95
N ASN A 261 -9.18 -7.67 -8.70
CA ASN A 261 -8.16 -8.72 -8.79
C ASN A 261 -8.70 -9.87 -9.68
N SER A 262 -8.09 -11.05 -9.62
CA SER A 262 -8.43 -12.20 -10.47
C SER A 262 -8.80 -13.45 -9.67
N VAL A 263 -9.40 -13.29 -8.48
CA VAL A 263 -9.89 -14.39 -7.66
C VAL A 263 -11.11 -15.02 -8.33
N MET A 264 -11.03 -16.30 -8.70
CA MET A 264 -12.07 -16.95 -9.51
C MET A 264 -13.07 -17.75 -8.68
N ASP A 265 -12.62 -18.52 -7.70
CA ASP A 265 -13.46 -19.47 -6.96
C ASP A 265 -13.47 -19.11 -5.47
N VAL A 266 -14.63 -18.66 -4.99
CA VAL A 266 -14.80 -18.26 -3.59
C VAL A 266 -14.71 -19.46 -2.64
N LYS A 267 -15.20 -20.63 -3.07
CA LYS A 267 -15.29 -21.87 -2.27
C LYS A 267 -13.91 -22.50 -2.10
N ALA A 268 -13.02 -22.34 -3.07
CA ALA A 268 -11.63 -22.79 -2.98
C ALA A 268 -10.73 -21.78 -2.23
N GLU A 269 -10.91 -20.48 -2.46
CA GLU A 269 -9.95 -19.47 -2.03
C GLU A 269 -10.26 -18.86 -0.66
N VAL A 270 -11.53 -18.56 -0.34
CA VAL A 270 -11.89 -17.89 0.91
C VAL A 270 -11.64 -18.76 2.17
N PRO A 271 -11.79 -20.10 2.16
CA PRO A 271 -11.42 -20.92 3.31
C PRO A 271 -9.95 -20.77 3.74
N LYS A 272 -9.05 -20.36 2.83
CA LYS A 272 -7.64 -20.10 3.16
C LYS A 272 -7.47 -18.94 4.14
N LEU A 273 -8.44 -18.03 4.21
CA LEU A 273 -8.46 -16.90 5.14
C LEU A 273 -8.96 -17.27 6.55
N GLN A 274 -9.40 -18.51 6.80
CA GLN A 274 -9.85 -18.96 8.13
C GLN A 274 -8.74 -18.88 9.20
N CYS A 275 -7.48 -18.81 8.77
CA CYS A 275 -6.34 -18.61 9.66
C CYS A 275 -6.30 -17.22 10.32
N LEU A 276 -7.11 -16.25 9.84
CA LEU A 276 -7.12 -14.87 10.29
C LEU A 276 -8.18 -14.65 11.40
N PRO A 277 -7.79 -14.56 12.68
CA PRO A 277 -8.74 -14.62 13.79
C PRO A 277 -9.59 -13.34 13.98
N LEU A 278 -9.08 -12.20 13.53
CA LEU A 278 -9.67 -10.88 13.73
C LEU A 278 -10.22 -10.25 12.43
N LEU A 279 -10.23 -10.97 11.30
CA LEU A 279 -10.79 -10.45 10.06
C LEU A 279 -12.28 -10.13 10.25
N ARG A 280 -12.67 -8.88 9.94
CA ARG A 280 -14.03 -8.35 10.08
C ARG A 280 -14.60 -7.82 8.78
N ALA A 281 -13.76 -7.23 7.94
CA ALA A 281 -14.21 -6.63 6.70
C ALA A 281 -13.33 -7.08 5.53
N MET A 282 -13.97 -7.45 4.43
CA MET A 282 -13.29 -7.84 3.20
C MET A 282 -13.97 -7.20 2.00
N VAL A 283 -13.19 -6.83 0.99
CA VAL A 283 -13.69 -6.37 -0.30
C VAL A 283 -13.11 -7.25 -1.39
N LEU A 284 -13.97 -7.86 -2.19
CA LEU A 284 -13.66 -8.73 -3.32
C LEU A 284 -14.42 -8.30 -4.59
N SER A 285 -15.23 -7.24 -4.53
CA SER A 285 -15.90 -6.64 -5.70
C SER A 285 -14.96 -6.53 -6.91
N GLU A 286 -15.49 -6.67 -8.12
CA GLU A 286 -14.68 -6.66 -9.35
C GLU A 286 -13.63 -7.80 -9.40
N ASN A 287 -13.96 -8.96 -8.82
CA ASN A 287 -13.29 -10.23 -9.08
C ASN A 287 -14.26 -11.20 -9.77
N PRO A 288 -13.78 -12.14 -10.61
CA PRO A 288 -14.66 -13.12 -11.27
C PRO A 288 -15.52 -13.94 -10.29
N CYS A 289 -15.04 -14.21 -9.07
CA CYS A 289 -15.81 -14.94 -8.05
C CYS A 289 -17.11 -14.24 -7.60
N THR A 290 -17.27 -12.96 -7.90
CA THR A 290 -18.46 -12.17 -7.51
C THR A 290 -19.65 -12.36 -8.46
N GLU A 291 -19.46 -13.08 -9.57
CA GLU A 291 -20.53 -13.41 -10.52
C GLU A 291 -21.42 -14.59 -10.07
N GLU A 292 -21.00 -15.35 -9.05
CA GLU A 292 -21.78 -16.46 -8.51
C GLU A 292 -22.94 -15.96 -7.63
N ASP A 293 -24.16 -16.49 -7.84
CA ASP A 293 -25.36 -16.06 -7.10
C ASP A 293 -25.26 -16.30 -5.58
N ASP A 294 -24.53 -17.34 -5.15
CA ASP A 294 -24.32 -17.71 -3.75
C ASP A 294 -23.04 -17.12 -3.15
N TYR A 295 -22.35 -16.25 -3.88
CA TYR A 295 -21.06 -15.65 -3.52
C TYR A 295 -21.00 -15.18 -2.05
N ARG A 296 -21.94 -14.33 -1.63
CA ARG A 296 -21.97 -13.78 -0.26
C ARG A 296 -22.17 -14.86 0.80
N ILE A 297 -23.08 -15.79 0.55
CA ILE A 297 -23.39 -16.88 1.48
C ILE A 297 -22.18 -17.83 1.60
N GLU A 298 -21.50 -18.14 0.50
CA GLU A 298 -20.29 -18.97 0.51
C GLU A 298 -19.12 -18.33 1.26
N VAL A 299 -18.91 -17.01 1.10
CA VAL A 299 -17.95 -16.26 1.93
C VAL A 299 -18.29 -16.41 3.41
N LEU A 300 -19.57 -16.26 3.77
CA LEU A 300 -20.02 -16.29 5.16
C LEU A 300 -19.94 -17.70 5.78
N ILE A 301 -20.18 -18.75 5.00
CA ILE A 301 -19.96 -20.15 5.41
C ILE A 301 -18.50 -20.36 5.79
N ALA A 302 -17.57 -19.86 4.97
CA ALA A 302 -16.14 -19.98 5.20
C ALA A 302 -15.65 -19.08 6.34
N LEU A 303 -16.12 -17.83 6.43
CA LEU A 303 -15.68 -16.79 7.35
C LEU A 303 -16.83 -16.28 8.23
N ARG A 304 -17.32 -17.12 9.14
CA ARG A 304 -18.50 -16.82 9.97
C ARG A 304 -18.44 -15.53 10.80
N LYS A 305 -17.23 -15.06 11.13
CA LYS A 305 -16.99 -13.83 11.91
C LYS A 305 -16.92 -12.56 11.06
N LEU A 306 -17.01 -12.67 9.73
CA LEU A 306 -16.98 -11.52 8.85
C LEU A 306 -18.23 -10.68 9.09
N GLU A 307 -18.03 -9.38 9.29
CA GLU A 307 -19.08 -8.39 9.56
C GLU A 307 -19.50 -7.69 8.27
N ARG A 308 -18.52 -7.36 7.41
CA ARG A 308 -18.74 -6.64 6.15
C ARG A 308 -18.11 -7.33 4.96
N LEU A 309 -18.86 -7.41 3.86
CA LEU A 309 -18.38 -7.82 2.55
C LEU A 309 -18.76 -6.77 1.51
N ASP A 310 -17.79 -6.32 0.71
CA ASP A 310 -18.00 -5.35 -0.38
C ASP A 310 -18.69 -4.06 0.07
N LYS A 311 -18.26 -3.56 1.22
CA LYS A 311 -18.77 -2.38 1.93
C LYS A 311 -20.16 -2.58 2.57
N GLU A 312 -20.83 -3.69 2.33
CA GLU A 312 -22.15 -4.02 2.90
C GLU A 312 -22.03 -4.89 4.16
N GLU A 313 -22.88 -4.63 5.15
CA GLU A 313 -22.98 -5.45 6.37
C GLU A 313 -23.85 -6.69 6.14
N TYR A 314 -23.41 -7.83 6.70
CA TYR A 314 -24.23 -9.04 6.72
C TYR A 314 -25.42 -8.91 7.66
N GLN A 315 -26.60 -9.23 7.14
CA GLN A 315 -27.83 -9.27 7.93
C GLN A 315 -27.96 -10.60 8.70
N GLU A 316 -28.81 -10.61 9.74
CA GLU A 316 -29.07 -11.82 10.53
C GLU A 316 -29.69 -12.96 9.68
N GLU A 317 -30.48 -12.60 8.66
CA GLU A 317 -31.09 -13.55 7.72
C GLU A 317 -30.01 -14.31 6.93
N GLU A 318 -29.05 -13.60 6.33
CA GLU A 318 -27.91 -14.20 5.61
C GLU A 318 -27.07 -15.11 6.52
N ARG A 319 -26.86 -14.69 7.78
CA ARG A 319 -26.12 -15.51 8.78
C ARG A 319 -26.83 -16.81 9.09
N THR A 320 -28.15 -16.76 9.28
CA THR A 320 -28.97 -17.93 9.57
C THR A 320 -29.01 -18.89 8.38
N GLU A 321 -29.13 -18.35 7.17
CA GLU A 321 -29.09 -19.12 5.93
C GLU A 321 -27.73 -19.82 5.73
N ALA A 322 -26.63 -19.08 5.86
CA ALA A 322 -25.28 -19.64 5.77
C ALA A 322 -25.03 -20.74 6.83
N GLU A 323 -25.52 -20.56 8.06
CA GLU A 323 -25.42 -21.57 9.11
C GLU A 323 -26.19 -22.84 8.77
N ALA A 324 -27.43 -22.71 8.30
CA ALA A 324 -28.26 -23.85 7.90
C ALA A 324 -27.64 -24.65 6.75
N ILE A 325 -27.12 -23.97 5.72
CA ILE A 325 -26.43 -24.62 4.60
C ILE A 325 -25.16 -25.32 5.07
N ALA A 326 -24.38 -24.68 5.95
CA ALA A 326 -23.15 -25.27 6.49
C ALA A 326 -23.43 -26.51 7.36
N GLU A 327 -24.52 -26.50 8.14
CA GLU A 327 -24.94 -27.66 8.94
C GLU A 327 -25.40 -28.81 8.03
N GLN A 328 -26.22 -28.53 7.02
CA GLN A 328 -26.66 -29.52 6.03
C GLN A 328 -25.46 -30.19 5.33
N ARG A 329 -24.50 -29.40 4.80
CA ARG A 329 -23.30 -29.95 4.14
C ARG A 329 -22.46 -30.83 5.08
N LYS A 330 -22.41 -30.46 6.37
CA LYS A 330 -21.69 -31.25 7.38
C LYS A 330 -22.41 -32.56 7.69
N GLU A 331 -23.74 -32.56 7.72
CA GLU A 331 -24.53 -33.79 7.90
C GLU A 331 -24.38 -34.73 6.70
N GLU A 332 -24.46 -34.20 5.48
CA GLU A 332 -24.26 -34.94 4.23
C GLU A 332 -22.86 -35.57 4.17
N ALA A 333 -21.80 -34.79 4.41
CA ALA A 333 -20.42 -35.30 4.44
C ALA A 333 -20.19 -36.36 5.55
N ASN A 334 -20.89 -36.26 6.68
CA ASN A 334 -20.82 -37.26 7.74
C ASN A 334 -21.59 -38.54 7.42
N ALA A 335 -22.64 -38.45 6.60
CA ALA A 335 -23.40 -39.60 6.12
C ALA A 335 -22.57 -40.40 5.10
N GLU A 336 -21.98 -39.71 4.12
CA GLU A 336 -21.11 -40.32 3.10
C GLU A 336 -19.92 -41.07 3.72
N ASN A 337 -19.20 -40.42 4.66
CA ASN A 337 -18.08 -41.07 5.34
C ASN A 337 -18.49 -42.33 6.15
N LYS A 338 -19.73 -42.42 6.63
CA LYS A 338 -20.21 -43.63 7.33
C LYS A 338 -20.54 -44.75 6.36
N GLU A 339 -20.98 -44.43 5.15
CA GLU A 339 -21.25 -45.42 4.10
C GLU A 339 -19.95 -45.99 3.53
N ASP A 340 -18.92 -45.16 3.31
CA ASP A 340 -17.61 -45.60 2.82
C ASP A 340 -16.91 -46.54 3.82
N VAL A 341 -16.93 -46.22 5.12
CA VAL A 341 -16.35 -47.09 6.17
C VAL A 341 -17.07 -48.44 6.26
N GLN A 342 -18.38 -48.47 6.00
CA GLN A 342 -19.13 -49.74 5.99
C GLN A 342 -18.84 -50.59 4.75
N GLN A 343 -18.47 -49.99 3.62
CA GLN A 343 -18.11 -50.72 2.40
C GLN A 343 -16.66 -51.26 2.41
N GLU A 344 -15.76 -50.69 3.21
CA GLU A 344 -14.39 -51.22 3.40
C GLU A 344 -14.30 -52.38 4.42
N GLU A 345 -15.33 -52.59 5.25
CA GLU A 345 -15.38 -53.67 6.26
C GLU A 345 -16.08 -54.95 5.78
N GLU A 346 -16.66 -54.96 4.57
CA GLU A 346 -17.22 -56.15 3.87
C GLU A 346 -16.23 -56.75 2.86
#